data_AF-A0AAV3SGC2-F1
#
_entry.id   AF-A0AAV3SGC2-F1
#
_cell.length_a   1.000
_cell.length_b   1.000
_cell.length_c   1.000
_cell.angle_alpha   90.00
_cell.angle_beta   90.00
_cell.angle_gamma   90.00
#
_symmetry.space_group_name_H-M   'P 1'
#
loop_
_entity.id
_entity.type
_entity.pdbx_description
1 polymer ?
#
loop_
_entity_poly.entity_id
_entity_poly.type
_entity_poly.pdbx_seq_one_letter_code
_entity_poly.pdbx_strand_id
1 'polypeptide(L)'
;MFDLGFYGYRRFALIDENDGYFVSRLKKNANPLIVGERRKWRGRAISLTGSYLRDHLSKLTRKHIDVTGEFGFKRRQYGESQSAATREFRVVGVRNEDTDDYHLYVTNLPDEFTPEQVAALYSFRWKVELLFRELKSRYGLEKFETGDKAIAELLVVAALLTLLVSRALLAVFQELDPDVEYPAERWATTFRSVAQPVLGDLGVALGHPPPNLPELVRREARQPEKSRLTLNKRVAHAFNTEMSP
;
A
#
# COMPACT_ATOMS: atom_id res chain seq x y z
N MET A 1 -7.36 6.36 4.75
CA MET A 1 -6.19 6.16 5.63
C MET A 1 -4.94 6.58 4.88
N PHE A 2 -4.06 7.37 5.48
CA PHE A 2 -2.92 7.96 4.76
C PHE A 2 -1.58 7.73 5.48
N ASP A 3 -0.56 7.36 4.71
CA ASP A 3 0.82 7.39 5.16
C ASP A 3 1.37 8.82 5.20
N LEU A 4 2.53 9.02 5.84
CA LEU A 4 3.21 10.31 5.95
C LEU A 4 3.57 10.91 4.57
N GLY A 5 3.77 10.07 3.54
CA GLY A 5 3.98 10.51 2.16
C GLY A 5 2.76 11.19 1.52
N PHE A 6 1.56 10.98 2.07
CA PHE A 6 0.31 11.62 1.64
C PHE A 6 -0.23 12.61 2.67
N TYR A 7 0.58 13.01 3.65
CA TYR A 7 0.18 13.88 4.75
C TYR A 7 0.08 15.34 4.32
N GLY A 8 -1.08 15.96 4.55
CA GLY A 8 -1.26 17.39 4.39
C GLY A 8 -2.57 17.87 4.97
N TYR A 9 -2.53 18.89 5.83
CA TYR A 9 -3.71 19.42 6.50
C TYR A 9 -4.76 19.96 5.52
N ARG A 10 -4.33 20.55 4.40
CA ARG A 10 -5.25 20.93 3.32
C ARG A 10 -6.02 19.73 2.76
N ARG A 11 -5.36 18.59 2.59
CA ARG A 11 -6.01 17.36 2.09
C ARG A 11 -6.99 16.83 3.13
N PHE A 12 -6.63 16.85 4.41
CA PHE A 12 -7.53 16.46 5.49
C PHE A 12 -8.77 17.36 5.55
N ALA A 13 -8.59 18.67 5.40
CA ALA A 13 -9.69 19.62 5.30
C ALA A 13 -10.61 19.33 4.12
N LEU A 14 -10.06 19.02 2.94
CA LEU A 14 -10.86 18.67 1.78
C LEU A 14 -11.64 17.36 1.96
N ILE A 15 -11.05 16.36 2.62
CA ILE A 15 -11.75 15.10 2.91
C ILE A 15 -12.93 15.36 3.84
N ASP A 16 -12.70 16.13 4.90
CA ASP A 16 -13.73 16.53 5.86
C ASP A 16 -14.84 17.36 5.20
N GLU A 17 -14.48 18.31 4.32
CA GLU A 17 -15.43 19.12 3.54
C GLU A 17 -16.27 18.31 2.53
N ASN A 18 -15.86 17.09 2.19
CA ASN A 18 -16.58 16.18 1.29
C ASN A 18 -17.18 14.99 2.04
N ASP A 19 -17.49 15.15 3.33
CA ASP A 19 -18.11 14.13 4.20
C ASP A 19 -17.32 12.81 4.28
N GLY A 20 -16.02 12.86 4.00
CA GLY A 20 -15.13 11.71 4.07
C GLY A 20 -14.44 11.60 5.44
N TYR A 21 -14.00 10.39 5.78
CA TYR A 21 -13.23 10.13 6.99
C TYR A 21 -11.76 9.82 6.71
N PHE A 22 -10.87 10.24 7.60
CA PHE A 22 -9.45 9.94 7.50
C PHE A 22 -8.82 9.57 8.84
N VAL A 23 -7.74 8.78 8.76
CA VAL A 23 -6.80 8.54 9.85
C VAL A 23 -5.40 8.63 9.26
N SER A 24 -4.51 9.38 9.91
CA SER A 24 -3.11 9.52 9.53
C SER A 24 -2.21 9.57 10.77
N ARG A 25 -0.95 9.17 10.65
CA ARG A 25 0.04 9.34 11.72
C ARG A 25 0.34 10.83 11.85
N LEU A 26 0.32 11.35 13.08
CA LEU A 26 0.75 12.71 13.33
C LEU A 26 2.26 12.81 13.11
N LYS A 27 2.71 13.82 12.35
CA LYS A 27 4.15 14.00 12.09
C LYS A 27 4.92 14.23 13.39
N LYS A 28 6.16 13.71 13.45
CA LYS A 28 7.08 13.88 14.60
C LYS A 28 7.47 15.34 14.88
N ASN A 29 7.22 16.28 13.98
CA ASN A 29 7.44 17.71 14.20
C ASN A 29 6.12 18.50 14.30
N ALA A 30 4.96 17.85 14.14
CA ALA A 30 3.69 18.52 14.32
C ALA A 30 3.47 18.80 15.80
N ASN A 31 3.03 20.03 16.09
CA ASN A 31 2.75 20.51 17.44
C ASN A 31 1.46 21.36 17.40
N PRO A 32 0.28 20.72 17.28
CA PRO A 32 -0.97 21.46 17.22
C PRO A 32 -1.26 22.15 18.56
N LEU A 33 -1.90 23.32 18.49
CA LEU A 33 -2.51 23.96 19.66
C LEU A 33 -3.73 23.14 20.06
N ILE A 34 -3.83 22.77 21.33
CA ILE A 34 -4.96 22.00 21.83
C ILE A 34 -6.08 22.97 22.21
N VAL A 35 -7.18 22.92 21.47
CA VAL A 35 -8.33 23.82 21.66
C VAL A 35 -9.45 23.17 22.49
N GLY A 36 -9.43 21.85 22.65
CA GLY A 36 -10.40 21.15 23.48
C GLY A 36 -9.93 19.76 23.88
N GLU A 37 -10.36 19.31 25.05
CA GLU A 37 -10.26 17.91 25.46
C GLU A 37 -11.58 17.20 25.15
N ARG A 38 -11.52 16.05 24.48
CA ARG A 38 -12.73 15.30 24.11
C ARG A 38 -13.19 14.35 25.22
N ARG A 39 -12.24 13.84 26.02
CA ARG A 39 -12.50 12.91 27.14
C ARG A 39 -11.54 13.16 28.29
N LYS A 40 -12.04 13.05 29.53
CA LYS A 40 -11.22 13.05 30.75
C LYS A 40 -10.66 11.65 31.00
N TRP A 41 -9.34 11.52 31.04
CA TRP A 41 -8.65 10.25 31.28
C TRP A 41 -8.05 10.18 32.69
N ARG A 42 -8.05 9.00 33.31
CA ARG A 42 -7.41 8.78 34.63
C ARG A 42 -5.88 8.84 34.49
N GLY A 43 -5.23 9.49 35.47
CA GLY A 43 -3.77 9.71 35.50
C GLY A 43 -3.43 11.18 35.29
N ARG A 44 -2.82 11.81 36.32
CA ARG A 44 -2.36 13.21 36.42
C ARG A 44 -3.14 14.20 35.53
N ALA A 45 -4.14 14.86 36.14
CA ALA A 45 -5.03 15.85 35.52
C ALA A 45 -4.30 17.14 35.13
N ILE A 46 -3.41 17.05 34.14
CA ILE A 46 -2.87 18.21 33.44
C ILE A 46 -3.88 18.54 32.36
N SER A 47 -4.51 19.72 32.49
CA SER A 47 -5.31 20.31 31.42
C SER A 47 -4.40 20.60 30.24
N LEU A 48 -4.75 20.06 29.07
CA LEU A 48 -4.02 20.24 27.83
C LEU A 48 -4.56 21.42 27.00
N THR A 49 -5.80 21.83 27.23
CA THR A 49 -6.42 22.96 26.53
C THR A 49 -5.60 24.26 26.73
N GLY A 50 -5.35 24.96 25.63
CA GLY A 50 -4.57 26.20 25.59
C GLY A 50 -3.05 26.00 25.51
N SER A 51 -2.58 24.76 25.46
CA SER A 51 -1.16 24.42 25.33
C SER A 51 -0.86 23.72 24.01
N TYR A 52 0.40 23.69 23.60
CA TYR A 52 0.81 22.87 22.49
C TYR A 52 1.07 21.43 22.92
N LEU A 53 0.67 20.47 22.09
CA LEU A 53 0.74 19.04 22.41
C LEU A 53 2.10 18.57 22.96
N ARG A 54 3.19 19.06 22.37
CA ARG A 54 4.56 18.65 22.74
C ARG A 54 5.03 19.19 24.09
N ASP A 55 4.44 20.27 24.58
CA ASP A 55 4.85 20.91 25.84
C ASP A 55 4.56 20.03 27.06
N HIS A 56 3.59 19.13 26.89
CA HIS A 56 3.12 18.22 27.93
C HIS A 56 3.36 16.75 27.63
N LEU A 57 3.62 16.36 26.37
CA LEU A 57 3.71 14.95 25.96
C LEU A 57 4.63 14.10 26.86
N SER A 58 5.82 14.62 27.18
CA SER A 58 6.80 13.94 28.05
C SER A 58 6.40 13.88 29.53
N LYS A 59 5.44 14.70 29.96
CA LYS A 59 4.96 14.78 31.35
C LYS A 59 3.70 13.93 31.57
N LEU A 60 3.10 13.42 30.49
CA LEU A 60 1.86 12.64 30.53
C LEU A 60 2.13 11.17 30.81
N THR A 61 1.50 10.63 31.85
CA THR A 61 1.59 9.21 32.23
C THR A 61 0.32 8.41 31.92
N ARG A 62 -0.67 9.04 31.28
CA ARG A 62 -1.96 8.43 30.93
C ARG A 62 -1.81 7.45 29.76
N LYS A 63 -2.70 6.46 29.64
CA LYS A 63 -2.64 5.49 28.53
C LYS A 63 -3.00 6.12 27.18
N HIS A 64 -3.95 7.05 27.20
CA HIS A 64 -4.49 7.68 25.98
C HIS A 64 -4.49 9.21 26.06
N ILE A 65 -4.33 9.81 24.89
CA ILE A 65 -4.56 11.23 24.63
C ILE A 65 -5.71 11.29 23.62
N ASP A 66 -6.70 12.13 23.88
CA ASP A 66 -7.82 12.33 22.97
C ASP A 66 -8.29 13.79 23.05
N VAL A 67 -7.84 14.59 22.10
CA VAL A 67 -7.97 16.05 22.13
C VAL A 67 -8.35 16.58 20.74
N THR A 68 -8.85 17.80 20.69
CA THR A 68 -9.00 18.56 19.45
C THR A 68 -7.79 19.47 19.30
N GLY A 69 -7.06 19.28 18.20
CA GLY A 69 -5.91 20.09 17.82
C GLY A 69 -6.25 21.01 16.66
N GLU A 70 -5.74 22.23 16.73
CA GLU A 70 -5.83 23.22 15.66
C GLU A 70 -4.64 23.09 14.70
N PHE A 71 -4.94 23.08 13.39
CA PHE A 71 -3.97 22.89 12.32
C PHE A 71 -4.09 23.99 11.27
N GLY A 72 -3.06 24.84 11.19
CA GLY A 72 -2.91 25.84 10.14
C GLY A 72 -2.31 25.26 8.85
N PHE A 73 -2.83 25.69 7.69
CA PHE A 73 -2.28 25.36 6.38
C PHE A 73 -2.50 26.46 5.35
N LYS A 74 -1.66 26.47 4.32
CA LYS A 74 -1.80 27.41 3.20
C LYS A 74 -2.84 26.90 2.20
N ARG A 75 -3.72 27.78 1.74
CA ARG A 75 -4.64 27.52 0.62
C ARG A 75 -3.88 27.51 -0.72
N ARG A 76 -4.56 27.06 -1.78
CA ARG A 76 -4.03 27.12 -3.14
C ARG A 76 -3.83 28.61 -3.49
N GLN A 77 -2.69 28.92 -4.10
CA GLN A 77 -2.42 30.27 -4.59
C GLN A 77 -3.48 30.66 -5.63
N TYR A 78 -4.05 31.86 -5.48
CA TYR A 78 -4.96 32.46 -6.44
C TYR A 78 -4.40 33.83 -6.82
N GLY A 79 -3.85 33.96 -8.02
CA GLY A 79 -3.05 35.13 -8.41
C GLY A 79 -1.79 35.29 -7.54
N GLU A 80 -1.53 36.50 -7.06
CA GLU A 80 -0.35 36.82 -6.22
C GLU A 80 -0.57 36.57 -4.72
N SER A 81 -1.80 36.24 -4.30
CA SER A 81 -2.15 36.07 -2.89
C SER A 81 -2.30 34.60 -2.50
N GLN A 82 -1.72 34.24 -1.35
CA GLN A 82 -1.88 32.93 -0.73
C GLN A 82 -2.42 33.10 0.69
N SER A 83 -3.68 32.76 0.92
CA SER A 83 -4.31 32.83 2.24
C SER A 83 -3.97 31.60 3.09
N ALA A 84 -3.86 31.80 4.40
CA ALA A 84 -3.81 30.72 5.38
C ALA A 84 -5.23 30.34 5.82
N ALA A 85 -5.43 29.08 6.14
CA ALA A 85 -6.65 28.56 6.73
C ALA A 85 -6.31 27.68 7.92
N THR A 86 -7.23 27.64 8.87
CA THR A 86 -7.12 26.83 10.07
C THR A 86 -8.26 25.82 10.06
N ARG A 87 -7.97 24.58 10.48
CA ARG A 87 -8.98 23.56 10.74
C ARG A 87 -8.65 22.83 12.03
N GLU A 88 -9.71 22.44 12.73
CA GLU A 88 -9.61 21.61 13.93
C GLU A 88 -9.79 20.14 13.55
N PHE A 89 -8.90 19.29 14.05
CA PHE A 89 -9.01 17.84 13.90
C PHE A 89 -8.80 17.16 15.24
N ARG A 90 -9.34 15.94 15.36
CA ARG A 90 -9.09 15.09 16.52
C ARG A 90 -7.66 14.57 16.47
N VAL A 91 -6.97 14.64 17.60
CA VAL A 91 -5.64 14.11 17.82
C VAL A 91 -5.73 13.02 18.88
N VAL A 92 -5.28 11.83 18.50
CA VAL A 92 -5.33 10.64 19.33
C VAL A 92 -3.91 10.18 19.62
N GLY A 93 -3.60 9.91 20.87
CA GLY A 93 -2.34 9.29 21.30
C GLY A 93 -2.60 7.99 22.03
N VAL A 94 -1.88 6.93 21.66
CA VAL A 94 -1.85 5.67 22.40
C VAL A 94 -0.44 5.43 22.88
N ARG A 95 -0.22 5.30 24.19
CA ARG A 95 1.11 5.04 24.75
C ARG A 95 1.57 3.64 24.36
N ASN A 96 2.78 3.54 23.87
CA ASN A 96 3.48 2.29 23.62
C ASN A 96 4.26 1.93 24.89
N GLU A 97 3.91 0.80 25.51
CA GLU A 97 4.51 0.35 26.77
C GLU A 97 5.97 -0.06 26.60
N ASP A 98 6.36 -0.54 25.41
CA ASP A 98 7.73 -1.01 25.14
C ASP A 98 8.72 0.15 24.97
N THR A 99 8.28 1.24 24.35
CA THR A 99 9.16 2.38 24.01
C THR A 99 8.98 3.58 24.94
N ASP A 100 8.02 3.50 25.87
CA ASP A 100 7.57 4.59 26.72
C ASP A 100 7.27 5.91 25.96
N ASP A 101 6.68 5.81 24.77
CA ASP A 101 6.35 6.96 23.90
C ASP A 101 4.92 6.85 23.34
N TYR A 102 4.34 7.96 22.91
CA TYR A 102 3.01 7.97 22.30
C TYR A 102 3.05 7.73 20.79
N HIS A 103 2.22 6.81 20.38
CA HIS A 103 1.76 6.70 19.01
C HIS A 103 0.67 7.72 18.75
N LEU A 104 1.04 8.82 18.09
CA LEU A 104 0.15 9.96 17.81
C LEU A 104 -0.47 9.88 16.41
N TYR A 105 -1.76 10.19 16.32
CA TYR A 105 -2.59 10.14 15.12
C TYR A 105 -3.43 11.41 15.00
N VAL A 106 -3.79 11.77 13.77
CA VAL A 106 -4.73 12.84 13.44
C VAL A 106 -5.88 12.26 12.60
N THR A 107 -7.10 12.65 12.93
CA THR A 107 -8.32 12.08 12.35
C THR A 107 -9.52 13.02 12.48
N ASN A 108 -10.56 12.81 11.68
CA ASN A 108 -11.90 13.37 11.87
C ASN A 108 -12.93 12.28 12.26
N LEU A 109 -12.49 11.08 12.66
CA LEU A 109 -13.39 10.04 13.13
C LEU A 109 -14.17 10.48 14.38
N PRO A 110 -15.46 10.13 14.48
CA PRO A 110 -16.31 10.51 15.59
C PRO A 110 -15.85 9.85 16.89
N ASP A 111 -16.35 10.38 18.00
CA ASP A 111 -15.94 9.96 19.34
C ASP A 111 -16.37 8.52 19.68
N GLU A 112 -17.23 7.89 18.86
CA GLU A 112 -17.57 6.47 18.94
C GLU A 112 -16.33 5.57 18.80
N PHE A 113 -15.33 5.99 18.01
CA PHE A 113 -14.07 5.28 17.87
C PHE A 113 -13.15 5.61 19.04
N THR A 114 -12.80 4.60 19.84
CA THR A 114 -11.81 4.70 20.92
C THR A 114 -10.41 4.97 20.39
N PRO A 115 -9.50 5.54 21.21
CA PRO A 115 -8.10 5.71 20.85
C PRO A 115 -7.44 4.45 20.30
N GLU A 116 -7.70 3.30 20.92
CA GLU A 116 -7.17 2.01 20.50
C GLU A 116 -7.76 1.55 19.17
N GLN A 117 -9.05 1.78 18.91
CA GLN A 117 -9.65 1.50 17.61
C GLN A 117 -9.07 2.39 16.51
N VAL A 118 -8.78 3.67 16.78
CA VAL A 118 -8.12 4.56 15.83
C VAL A 118 -6.70 4.06 15.51
N ALA A 119 -5.94 3.65 16.54
CA ALA A 119 -4.62 3.08 16.35
C ALA A 119 -4.66 1.75 15.58
N ALA A 120 -5.61 0.87 15.91
CA ALA A 120 -5.84 -0.40 15.24
C ALA A 120 -6.26 -0.19 13.78
N LEU A 121 -7.14 0.77 13.51
CA LEU A 121 -7.47 1.19 12.14
C LEU A 121 -6.20 1.58 11.41
N TYR A 122 -5.40 2.49 11.95
CA TYR A 122 -4.14 2.89 11.30
C TYR A 122 -3.17 1.72 11.04
N SER A 123 -3.19 0.68 11.88
CA SER A 123 -2.35 -0.52 11.68
C SER A 123 -2.61 -1.24 10.35
N PHE A 124 -3.83 -1.15 9.80
CA PHE A 124 -4.16 -1.71 8.48
C PHE A 124 -3.34 -1.10 7.35
N ARG A 125 -2.70 0.06 7.54
CA ARG A 125 -1.72 0.60 6.58
C ARG A 125 -0.63 -0.43 6.24
N TRP A 126 -0.22 -1.27 7.20
CA TRP A 126 0.75 -2.33 6.94
C TRP A 126 0.26 -3.33 5.88
N LYS A 127 -1.06 -3.57 5.76
CA LYS A 127 -1.60 -4.42 4.69
C LYS A 127 -1.27 -3.88 3.29
N VAL A 128 -1.18 -2.56 3.12
CA VAL A 128 -0.77 -1.95 1.84
C VAL A 128 0.69 -2.28 1.54
N GLU A 129 1.57 -2.20 2.55
CA GLU A 129 2.98 -2.55 2.39
C GLU A 129 3.17 -4.04 2.07
N LEU A 130 2.44 -4.92 2.76
CA LEU A 130 2.42 -6.35 2.46
C LEU A 130 1.92 -6.62 1.03
N LEU A 131 0.89 -5.91 0.56
CA LEU A 131 0.39 -6.01 -0.81
C LEU A 131 1.48 -5.66 -1.84
N PHE A 132 2.20 -4.55 -1.64
CA PHE A 132 3.29 -4.17 -2.52
C PHE A 132 4.45 -5.18 -2.47
N ARG A 133 4.76 -5.72 -1.29
CA ARG A 133 5.77 -6.78 -1.13
C ARG A 133 5.38 -8.04 -1.88
N GLU A 134 4.11 -8.44 -1.81
CA GLU A 134 3.53 -9.57 -2.55
C GLU A 134 3.62 -9.34 -4.07
N LEU A 135 3.17 -8.19 -4.56
CA LEU A 135 3.23 -7.83 -5.98
C LEU A 135 4.67 -7.85 -6.53
N LYS A 136 5.63 -7.34 -5.77
CA LYS A 136 7.06 -7.36 -6.12
C LYS A 136 7.63 -8.78 -6.14
N SER A 137 7.50 -9.50 -5.02
CA SER A 137 8.19 -10.78 -4.82
C SER A 137 7.49 -11.98 -5.48
N ARG A 138 6.15 -12.04 -5.45
CA ARG A 138 5.35 -13.20 -5.91
C ARG A 138 4.82 -13.01 -7.32
N TYR A 139 4.44 -11.78 -7.68
CA TYR A 139 3.86 -11.47 -9.00
C TYR A 139 4.83 -10.74 -9.94
N GLY A 140 6.09 -10.59 -9.53
CA GLY A 140 7.20 -10.31 -10.43
C GLY A 140 7.40 -8.84 -10.79
N LEU A 141 6.75 -7.88 -10.11
CA LEU A 141 6.96 -6.45 -10.38
C LEU A 141 8.42 -6.01 -10.24
N GLU A 142 9.22 -6.72 -9.44
CA GLU A 142 10.64 -6.40 -9.21
C GLU A 142 11.57 -6.95 -10.31
N LYS A 143 11.08 -7.83 -11.18
CA LYS A 143 11.90 -8.53 -12.20
C LYS A 143 11.83 -7.89 -13.58
N PHE A 144 11.33 -6.67 -13.69
CA PHE A 144 11.14 -6.00 -14.97
C PHE A 144 12.47 -5.40 -15.45
N GLU A 145 13.15 -6.10 -16.35
CA GLU A 145 14.35 -5.61 -17.03
C GLU A 145 13.96 -5.05 -18.40
N THR A 146 13.26 -3.91 -18.42
CA THR A 146 12.88 -3.25 -19.67
C THR A 146 12.91 -1.72 -19.53
N GLY A 147 13.43 -1.05 -20.56
CA GLY A 147 13.32 0.41 -20.71
C GLY A 147 12.10 0.85 -21.52
N ASP A 148 11.38 -0.10 -22.12
CA ASP A 148 10.18 0.19 -22.91
C ASP A 148 8.96 0.37 -21.98
N LYS A 149 8.34 1.55 -22.10
CA LYS A 149 7.19 1.95 -21.29
C LYS A 149 5.97 1.04 -21.52
N ALA A 150 5.69 0.65 -22.76
CA ALA A 150 4.54 -0.20 -23.08
C ALA A 150 4.71 -1.61 -22.51
N ILE A 151 5.94 -2.16 -22.56
CA ILE A 151 6.24 -3.46 -21.94
C ILE A 151 6.09 -3.35 -20.41
N ALA A 152 6.60 -2.28 -19.79
CA ALA A 152 6.45 -2.07 -18.36
C ALA A 152 4.98 -1.98 -17.93
N GLU A 153 4.16 -1.21 -18.66
CA GLU A 153 2.72 -1.10 -18.40
C GLU A 153 2.01 -2.45 -18.51
N LEU A 154 2.28 -3.22 -19.57
CA LEU A 154 1.70 -4.55 -19.77
C LEU A 154 2.03 -5.48 -18.59
N LEU A 155 3.28 -5.49 -18.14
CA LEU A 155 3.72 -6.34 -17.05
C LEU A 155 3.11 -5.91 -15.69
N VAL A 156 2.94 -4.61 -15.46
CA VAL A 156 2.21 -4.10 -14.29
C VAL A 156 0.75 -4.56 -14.31
N VAL A 157 0.07 -4.43 -15.45
CA VAL A 157 -1.31 -4.90 -15.60
C VAL A 157 -1.40 -6.41 -15.37
N ALA A 158 -0.49 -7.20 -15.93
CA ALA A 158 -0.46 -8.65 -15.71
C ALA A 158 -0.28 -9.03 -14.24
N ALA A 159 0.58 -8.33 -13.49
CA ALA A 159 0.77 -8.56 -12.06
C ALA A 159 -0.50 -8.22 -11.25
N LEU A 160 -1.18 -7.12 -11.58
CA LEU A 160 -2.44 -6.72 -10.95
C LEU A 160 -3.58 -7.71 -11.25
N LEU A 161 -3.68 -8.19 -12.49
CA LEU A 161 -4.64 -9.23 -12.87
C LEU A 161 -4.37 -10.55 -12.14
N THR A 162 -3.10 -10.94 -12.03
CA THR A 162 -2.69 -12.14 -11.28
C THR A 162 -3.08 -12.04 -9.80
N LEU A 163 -2.86 -10.87 -9.19
CA LEU A 163 -3.29 -10.58 -7.83
C LEU A 163 -4.83 -10.67 -7.71
N LEU A 164 -5.58 -10.08 -8.64
CA LEU A 164 -7.05 -10.12 -8.62
C LEU A 164 -7.58 -11.55 -8.65
N VAL A 165 -7.09 -12.37 -9.57
CA VAL A 165 -7.46 -13.80 -9.69
C VAL A 165 -7.09 -14.56 -8.42
N SER A 166 -5.88 -14.32 -7.89
CA SER A 166 -5.43 -14.91 -6.62
C SER A 166 -6.39 -14.59 -5.48
N ARG A 167 -6.85 -13.33 -5.35
CA ARG A 167 -7.78 -12.92 -4.29
C ARG A 167 -9.20 -13.44 -4.50
N ALA A 168 -9.66 -13.55 -5.74
CA ALA A 168 -10.96 -14.16 -6.04
C ALA A 168 -10.97 -15.63 -5.63
N LEU A 169 -9.92 -16.38 -5.94
CA LEU A 169 -9.79 -17.77 -5.50
C LEU A 169 -9.64 -17.90 -3.98
N LEU A 170 -8.90 -16.98 -3.34
CA LEU A 170 -8.80 -16.96 -1.88
C LEU A 170 -10.19 -16.80 -1.23
N ALA A 171 -11.02 -15.91 -1.76
CA ALA A 171 -12.38 -15.70 -1.25
C ALA A 171 -13.21 -16.99 -1.34
N VAL A 172 -13.12 -17.73 -2.46
CA VAL A 172 -13.80 -19.02 -2.60
C VAL A 172 -13.34 -20.02 -1.54
N PHE A 173 -12.03 -20.13 -1.28
CA PHE A 173 -11.51 -21.04 -0.24
C PHE A 173 -11.93 -20.61 1.18
N GLN A 174 -12.02 -19.31 1.43
CA GLN A 174 -12.51 -18.78 2.71
C GLN A 174 -14.01 -19.06 2.92
N GLU A 175 -14.79 -19.11 1.85
CA GLU A 175 -16.21 -19.51 1.91
C GLU A 175 -16.38 -21.02 2.09
N LEU A 176 -15.53 -21.83 1.48
CA LEU A 176 -15.56 -23.29 1.60
C LEU A 176 -15.11 -23.76 2.99
N ASP A 177 -14.06 -23.15 3.54
CA ASP A 177 -13.46 -23.51 4.82
C ASP A 177 -13.40 -22.28 5.77
N PRO A 178 -14.54 -21.82 6.33
CA PRO A 178 -14.59 -20.59 7.11
C PRO A 178 -13.77 -20.63 8.42
N ASP A 179 -13.52 -21.84 8.94
CA ASP A 179 -12.74 -22.06 10.16
C ASP A 179 -11.21 -22.11 9.88
N VAL A 180 -10.79 -22.10 8.62
CA VAL A 180 -9.38 -22.16 8.22
C VAL A 180 -8.86 -20.77 7.87
N GLU A 181 -7.81 -20.35 8.56
CA GLU A 181 -7.11 -19.12 8.21
C GLU A 181 -6.13 -19.36 7.07
N TYR A 182 -6.21 -18.53 6.04
CA TYR A 182 -5.31 -18.52 4.89
C TYR A 182 -4.43 -17.26 4.90
N PRO A 183 -3.23 -17.29 5.51
CA PRO A 183 -2.34 -16.13 5.52
C PRO A 183 -1.96 -15.71 4.10
N ALA A 184 -2.12 -14.42 3.78
CA ALA A 184 -1.97 -13.89 2.42
C ALA A 184 -0.64 -14.27 1.75
N GLU A 185 0.48 -14.21 2.47
CA GLU A 185 1.79 -14.56 1.90
C GLU A 185 1.94 -16.07 1.60
N ARG A 186 1.37 -16.93 2.47
CA ARG A 186 1.36 -18.38 2.23
C ARG A 186 0.45 -18.72 1.06
N TRP A 187 -0.75 -18.14 1.04
CA TRP A 187 -1.68 -18.25 -0.08
C TRP A 187 -1.04 -17.85 -1.40
N ALA A 188 -0.45 -16.66 -1.49
CA ALA A 188 0.17 -16.15 -2.71
C ALA A 188 1.31 -17.04 -3.20
N THR A 189 2.09 -17.63 -2.28
CA THR A 189 3.15 -18.58 -2.61
C THR A 189 2.58 -19.86 -3.22
N THR A 190 1.57 -20.45 -2.57
CA THR A 190 0.89 -21.66 -3.07
C THR A 190 0.24 -21.40 -4.42
N PHE A 191 -0.59 -20.35 -4.53
CA PHE A 191 -1.25 -19.95 -5.77
C PHE A 191 -0.24 -19.80 -6.92
N ARG A 192 0.89 -19.12 -6.69
CA ARG A 192 1.91 -18.95 -7.72
C ARG A 192 2.50 -20.28 -8.20
N SER A 193 2.65 -21.26 -7.31
CA SER A 193 3.17 -22.59 -7.67
C SER A 193 2.18 -23.43 -8.50
N VAL A 194 0.87 -23.20 -8.35
CA VAL A 194 -0.19 -23.93 -9.06
C VAL A 194 -0.90 -23.10 -10.13
N ALA A 195 -0.45 -21.88 -10.41
CA ALA A 195 -1.14 -20.95 -11.31
C ALA A 195 -1.33 -21.52 -12.73
N GLN A 196 -0.34 -22.26 -13.26
CA GLN A 196 -0.42 -22.86 -14.60
C GLN A 196 -1.49 -23.97 -14.67
N PRO A 197 -1.49 -24.98 -13.76
CA PRO A 197 -2.61 -25.93 -13.65
C PRO A 197 -3.98 -25.26 -13.52
N VAL A 198 -4.11 -24.28 -12.62
CA VAL A 198 -5.38 -23.56 -12.39
C VAL A 198 -5.87 -22.88 -13.67
N LEU A 199 -4.99 -22.24 -14.43
CA LEU A 199 -5.34 -21.64 -15.71
C LEU A 199 -5.76 -22.69 -16.75
N GLY A 200 -5.11 -23.86 -16.75
CA GLY A 200 -5.48 -24.99 -17.60
C GLY A 200 -6.90 -25.49 -17.30
N ASP A 201 -7.18 -25.73 -16.02
CA ASP A 201 -8.50 -26.21 -15.56
C ASP A 201 -9.60 -25.20 -15.86
N LEU A 202 -9.34 -23.90 -15.65
CA LEU A 202 -10.26 -22.82 -16.01
C LEU A 202 -10.50 -22.77 -17.52
N GLY A 203 -9.45 -22.94 -18.33
CA GLY A 203 -9.57 -23.01 -19.79
C GLY A 203 -10.53 -24.12 -20.23
N VAL A 204 -10.32 -25.33 -19.70
CA VAL A 204 -11.18 -26.49 -20.00
C VAL A 204 -12.62 -26.24 -19.54
N ALA A 205 -12.82 -25.71 -18.33
CA ALA A 205 -14.15 -25.40 -17.80
C ALA A 205 -14.91 -24.35 -18.63
N LEU A 206 -14.20 -23.40 -19.25
CA LEU A 206 -14.75 -22.39 -20.16
C LEU A 206 -14.91 -22.88 -21.60
N GLY A 207 -14.64 -24.16 -21.88
CA GLY A 207 -14.77 -24.75 -23.21
C GLY A 207 -13.60 -24.44 -24.14
N HIS A 208 -12.48 -23.94 -23.62
CA HIS A 208 -11.25 -23.80 -24.38
C HIS A 208 -10.49 -25.13 -24.38
N PRO A 209 -10.11 -25.67 -25.55
CA PRO A 209 -9.31 -26.88 -25.59
C PRO A 209 -7.93 -26.63 -24.96
N PRO A 210 -7.28 -27.65 -24.39
CA PRO A 210 -5.91 -27.52 -23.92
C PRO A 210 -5.01 -27.07 -25.08
N PRO A 211 -4.00 -26.23 -24.81
CA PRO A 211 -3.12 -25.74 -25.86
C PRO A 211 -2.43 -26.89 -26.58
N ASN A 212 -2.33 -26.81 -27.91
CA ASN A 212 -1.52 -27.73 -28.71
C ASN A 212 -0.04 -27.51 -28.39
N LEU A 213 0.47 -28.19 -27.36
CA LEU A 213 1.83 -27.99 -26.85
C LEU A 213 2.90 -28.14 -27.95
N PRO A 214 2.87 -29.16 -28.83
CA PRO A 214 3.81 -29.25 -29.95
C PRO A 214 3.82 -28.01 -30.85
N GLU A 215 2.66 -27.47 -31.20
CA GLU A 215 2.54 -26.30 -32.05
C GLU A 215 3.01 -25.03 -31.34
N LEU A 216 2.61 -24.86 -30.07
CA LEU A 216 3.04 -23.76 -29.21
C LEU A 216 4.57 -23.73 -29.10
N VAL A 217 5.20 -24.87 -28.77
CA VAL A 217 6.66 -24.97 -28.69
C VAL A 217 7.31 -24.64 -30.03
N ARG A 218 6.77 -25.17 -31.14
CA ARG A 218 7.30 -24.85 -32.49
C ARG A 218 7.19 -23.38 -32.83
N ARG A 219 6.17 -22.67 -32.35
CA ARG A 219 5.97 -21.24 -32.59
C ARG A 219 6.88 -20.39 -31.70
N GLU A 220 6.86 -20.64 -30.39
CA GLU A 220 7.57 -19.83 -29.40
C GLU A 220 9.09 -20.08 -29.37
N ALA A 221 9.55 -21.30 -29.69
CA ALA A 221 10.99 -21.61 -29.73
C ALA A 221 11.67 -21.12 -31.02
N ARG A 222 10.91 -20.58 -32.00
CA ARG A 222 11.49 -19.99 -33.20
C ARG A 222 12.22 -18.71 -32.83
N GLN A 223 13.32 -18.47 -33.54
CA GLN A 223 14.06 -17.23 -33.39
C GLN A 223 13.14 -16.04 -33.71
N PRO A 224 12.99 -15.06 -32.79
CA PRO A 224 12.04 -13.96 -32.98
C PRO A 224 12.35 -13.12 -34.22
N GLU A 225 13.63 -12.93 -34.50
CA GLU A 225 14.13 -12.08 -35.58
C GLU A 225 15.01 -12.91 -36.53
N LYS A 226 14.54 -13.12 -37.76
CA LYS A 226 15.25 -13.95 -38.76
C LYS A 226 16.58 -13.33 -39.21
N SER A 227 16.71 -12.01 -39.12
CA SER A 227 17.92 -11.23 -39.47
C SER A 227 19.05 -11.39 -38.45
N ARG A 228 18.73 -11.71 -37.19
CA ARG A 228 19.72 -11.81 -36.12
C ARG A 228 20.40 -13.18 -36.21
N LEU A 229 21.72 -13.22 -36.41
CA LEU A 229 22.45 -14.48 -36.33
C LEU A 229 22.49 -14.97 -34.88
N THR A 230 22.19 -16.25 -34.65
CA THR A 230 22.44 -16.90 -33.35
C THR A 230 23.93 -16.88 -33.03
N LEU A 231 24.32 -16.97 -31.75
CA LEU A 231 25.74 -16.96 -31.35
C LEU A 231 26.56 -17.98 -32.15
N ASN A 232 26.06 -19.22 -32.27
CA ASN A 232 26.72 -20.28 -33.05
C ASN A 232 26.89 -19.90 -34.52
N LYS A 233 25.87 -19.27 -35.14
CA LYS A 233 25.97 -18.79 -36.52
C LYS A 233 26.90 -17.59 -36.67
N ARG A 234 26.96 -16.69 -35.68
CA ARG A 234 27.90 -15.56 -35.66
C ARG A 234 29.34 -16.04 -35.58
N VAL A 235 29.61 -16.99 -34.68
CA VAL A 235 30.92 -17.62 -34.50
C VAL A 235 31.32 -18.35 -35.78
N ALA A 236 30.45 -19.19 -36.34
CA ALA A 236 30.72 -19.88 -37.60
C ALA A 236 30.95 -18.92 -38.78
N HIS A 237 30.20 -17.82 -38.83
CA HIS A 237 30.40 -16.80 -39.86
C HIS A 237 31.75 -16.09 -39.72
N ALA A 238 32.15 -15.70 -38.51
CA ALA A 238 33.46 -15.08 -38.25
C ALA A 238 34.62 -15.98 -38.71
N PHE A 239 34.60 -17.26 -38.35
CA PHE A 239 35.64 -18.22 -38.74
C PHE A 239 35.60 -18.61 -40.23
N ASN A 240 34.46 -18.46 -40.91
CA ASN A 240 34.37 -18.67 -42.36
C ASN A 240 34.80 -17.44 -43.17
N THR A 241 34.81 -16.24 -42.59
CA THR A 241 35.17 -14.99 -43.29
C THR A 241 36.68 -14.75 -43.29
N GLU A 242 37.43 -15.32 -42.33
CA GLU A 242 38.90 -15.26 -42.26
C GLU A 242 39.62 -16.29 -43.16
N MET A 243 38.87 -17.16 -43.85
CA MET A 243 39.38 -18.30 -44.64
C MET A 243 39.17 -18.15 -46.17
N SER A 244 39.00 -16.93 -46.67
CA SER A 244 39.08 -16.64 -48.11
C SER A 244 40.40 -15.94 -48.43
N PRO A 245 41.33 -16.58 -49.18
CA PRO A 245 42.54 -15.92 -49.69
C PRO A 245 42.22 -14.89 -50.78
#